data_AF-A0A375C951-F1
#
_entry.id   AF-A0A375C951-F1
#
_cell.length_a   1.000
_cell.length_b   1.000
_cell.length_c   1.000
_cell.angle_alpha   90.00
_cell.angle_beta   90.00
_cell.angle_gamma   90.00
#
_symmetry.space_group_name_H-M   'P 1'
#
loop_
_entity.id
_entity.type
_entity.pdbx_description
1 polymer ?
#
loop_
_entity_poly.entity_id
_entity_poly.type
_entity_poly.pdbx_seq_one_letter_code
_entity_poly.pdbx_strand_id
1 'polypeptide(L)'
;MSEIKNGGPAFPGEKDVLHIDSLGYERGTKRVAVSGMTLRDYFAAKAMQGLCANNGYNQHSPATLANEAYGMADAMLKAREA
;
A
#
# COMPACT_ATOMS: atom_id res chain seq x y z
N MET A 1 8.05 4.92 -18.48
CA MET A 1 7.27 4.98 -17.23
C MET A 1 8.02 4.17 -16.19
N SER A 2 8.47 4.80 -15.11
CA SER A 2 9.14 4.11 -14.01
C SER A 2 8.15 3.19 -13.29
N GLU A 3 8.54 1.95 -13.08
CA GLU A 3 7.77 0.98 -12.31
C GLU A 3 7.58 1.50 -10.88
N ILE A 4 6.33 1.63 -10.43
CA ILE A 4 6.04 2.05 -9.05
C ILE A 4 6.32 0.86 -8.15
N LYS A 5 7.49 0.87 -7.49
CA LYS A 5 7.86 -0.09 -6.46
C LYS A 5 7.05 0.16 -5.20
N ASN A 6 5.83 -0.39 -5.13
CA ASN A 6 4.90 -0.17 -4.01
C ASN A 6 5.11 -1.10 -2.80
N GLY A 7 6.06 -2.04 -2.90
CA GLY A 7 6.47 -2.93 -1.81
C GLY A 7 5.52 -4.10 -1.53
N GLY A 8 4.49 -4.32 -2.35
CA GLY A 8 3.47 -5.37 -2.15
C GLY A 8 2.33 -4.93 -1.22
N PRO A 9 1.44 -5.86 -0.80
CA PRO A 9 0.36 -5.54 0.15
C PRO A 9 0.92 -5.19 1.53
N ALA A 10 0.42 -4.11 2.16
CA ALA A 10 0.83 -3.69 3.50
C ALA A 10 0.53 -4.74 4.58
N PHE A 11 -0.61 -5.42 4.42
CA PHE A 11 -1.06 -6.52 5.26
C PHE A 11 -1.39 -7.69 4.33
N PRO A 12 -0.47 -8.64 4.14
CA PRO A 12 -0.71 -9.81 3.31
C PRO A 12 -1.93 -10.58 3.84
N GLY A 13 -2.95 -10.71 2.98
CA GLY A 13 -4.16 -11.46 3.26
C GLY A 13 -4.42 -12.46 2.14
N GLU A 14 -4.91 -13.63 2.50
CA GLU A 14 -5.30 -14.67 1.55
C GLU A 14 -6.76 -15.03 1.79
N LYS A 15 -7.50 -15.23 0.70
CA LYS A 15 -8.88 -15.73 0.74
C LYS A 15 -8.99 -16.94 -0.17
N ASP A 16 -9.76 -17.92 0.30
CA ASP A 16 -10.19 -19.01 -0.55
C ASP A 16 -11.40 -18.52 -1.36
N VAL A 17 -11.24 -18.49 -2.68
CA VAL A 17 -12.33 -18.20 -3.62
C VAL A 17 -12.72 -19.50 -4.32
N LEU A 18 -14.02 -19.70 -4.52
CA LEU A 18 -14.51 -20.79 -5.33
C LEU A 18 -14.01 -20.61 -6.77
N HIS A 19 -13.34 -21.63 -7.29
CA HIS A 19 -12.89 -21.67 -8.67
C HIS A 19 -13.98 -22.35 -9.51
N ILE A 20 -14.69 -21.54 -10.28
CA ILE A 20 -15.71 -21.99 -11.24
C ILE A 20 -15.09 -21.96 -12.64
N ASP A 21 -15.26 -23.03 -13.41
CA ASP A 21 -14.81 -23.06 -14.80
C ASP A 21 -15.78 -22.34 -15.76
N SER A 22 -15.39 -22.22 -17.03
CA SER A 22 -16.19 -21.52 -18.04
C SER A 22 -17.54 -22.18 -18.34
N LEU A 23 -17.76 -23.42 -17.88
CA LEU A 23 -19.03 -24.15 -18.01
C LEU A 23 -19.88 -24.07 -16.74
N GLY A 24 -19.42 -23.39 -15.70
CA GLY A 24 -20.13 -23.22 -14.43
C GLY A 24 -19.92 -24.34 -13.41
N TYR A 25 -18.97 -25.26 -13.64
CA TYR A 25 -18.71 -26.35 -12.70
C TYR A 25 -17.66 -25.94 -11.66
N GLU A 26 -17.92 -26.28 -10.39
CA GLU A 26 -16.99 -26.02 -9.28
C GLU A 26 -15.78 -26.96 -9.36
N ARG A 27 -14.57 -26.40 -9.44
CA ARG A 27 -13.31 -27.16 -9.47
C ARG A 27 -12.55 -27.12 -8.15
N GLY A 28 -13.19 -26.66 -7.08
CA GLY A 28 -12.62 -26.50 -5.75
C GLY A 28 -12.31 -25.04 -5.40
N THR A 29 -11.55 -24.83 -4.32
CA THR A 29 -11.15 -23.49 -3.88
C THR A 29 -9.73 -23.15 -4.34
N LYS A 30 -9.54 -21.89 -4.74
CA LYS A 30 -8.22 -21.32 -5.04
C LYS A 30 -7.90 -20.27 -4.00
N ARG A 31 -6.72 -20.37 -3.41
CA ARG A 31 -6.20 -19.34 -2.51
C ARG A 31 -5.70 -18.17 -3.33
N VAL A 32 -6.29 -17.00 -3.14
CA VAL A 32 -5.93 -15.77 -3.84
C VAL A 32 -5.48 -14.72 -2.85
N ALA A 33 -4.45 -13.97 -3.23
CA ALA A 33 -4.04 -12.78 -2.49
C ALA A 33 -5.18 -11.76 -2.53
N VAL A 34 -5.56 -11.25 -1.36
CA VAL A 34 -6.56 -10.20 -1.25
C VAL A 34 -5.86 -8.87 -1.45
N SER A 35 -6.38 -8.06 -2.37
CA SER A 35 -5.89 -6.70 -2.53
C SER A 35 -6.27 -5.86 -1.30
N GLY A 36 -5.34 -5.05 -0.84
CA GLY A 36 -5.50 -4.05 0.22
C GLY A 36 -4.61 -2.84 -0.08
N MET A 37 -4.37 -1.98 0.92
CA MET A 37 -3.38 -0.91 0.79
C MET A 37 -2.00 -1.49 0.42
N THR A 38 -1.24 -0.79 -0.43
CA THR A 38 0.15 -1.18 -0.66
C THR A 38 1.02 -0.80 0.53
N LEU A 39 2.18 -1.44 0.68
CA LEU A 39 3.11 -1.11 1.76
C LEU A 39 3.56 0.35 1.68
N ARG A 40 3.69 0.89 0.47
CA ARG A 40 3.90 2.32 0.20
C ARG A 40 2.79 3.18 0.79
N ASP A 41 1.53 2.86 0.51
CA ASP A 41 0.39 3.64 1.02
C ASP A 41 0.33 3.60 2.55
N TYR A 42 0.66 2.45 3.15
CA TYR A 42 0.70 2.31 4.59
C TYR A 42 1.81 3.15 5.25
N PHE A 43 3.03 3.14 4.70
CA PHE A 43 4.10 4.01 5.18
C PHE A 43 3.78 5.48 4.99
N ALA A 44 3.19 5.86 3.86
CA ALA A 44 2.76 7.23 3.62
C ALA A 44 1.70 7.67 4.64
N ALA A 45 0.69 6.83 4.91
CA ALA A 45 -0.32 7.12 5.93
C ALA A 45 0.31 7.31 7.33
N LYS A 46 1.31 6.49 7.70
CA LYS A 46 2.05 6.64 8.96
C LYS A 46 2.86 7.93 9.03
N ALA A 47 3.55 8.28 7.96
CA ALA A 47 4.31 9.53 7.87
C ALA A 47 3.37 10.75 7.95
N MET A 48 2.29 10.74 7.18
CA MET A 48 1.27 11.80 7.18
C MET A 48 0.69 12.00 8.58
N GLN A 49 0.40 10.92 9.33
CA GLN A 49 -0.10 11.01 10.69
C GLN A 49 0.87 11.79 11.61
N GLY A 50 2.18 11.51 11.51
CA GLY A 50 3.20 12.23 12.28
C GLY A 50 3.36 13.68 11.86
N LEU A 51 3.34 13.96 10.55
CA LEU A 51 3.41 15.31 10.00
C LEU A 51 2.23 16.17 10.47
N CYS A 52 1.00 15.65 10.37
CA CYS A 52 -0.20 16.37 10.81
C CYS A 52 -0.28 16.59 12.33
N ALA A 53 0.42 15.78 13.14
CA ALA A 53 0.48 15.97 14.58
C ALA A 53 1.47 17.08 14.99
N ASN A 54 2.35 17.50 14.10
CA ASN A 54 3.34 18.53 14.36
C ASN A 54 2.79 19.91 13.97
N ASN A 55 2.63 20.79 14.96
CA ASN A 55 2.13 22.15 14.75
C ASN A 55 2.94 22.98 13.75
N GLY A 56 4.22 22.66 13.53
CA GLY A 56 5.06 23.28 12.51
C GLY A 56 4.60 23.03 11.08
N TYR A 57 3.79 21.99 10.85
CA TYR A 57 3.27 21.60 9.53
C TYR A 57 1.85 22.08 9.28
N ASN A 58 1.21 22.78 10.23
CA ASN A 58 -0.17 23.26 10.08
C ASN A 58 -0.37 24.27 8.95
N GLN A 59 0.70 24.90 8.49
CA GLN A 59 0.67 25.85 7.36
C GLN A 59 0.96 25.19 6.01
N HIS A 60 1.37 23.92 6.00
CA HIS A 60 1.66 23.19 4.77
C HIS A 60 0.36 22.83 4.07
N SER A 61 0.35 22.94 2.74
CA SER A 61 -0.80 22.51 1.95
C SER A 61 -0.96 20.98 2.04
N PRO A 62 -2.18 20.44 1.88
CA PRO A 62 -2.38 18.99 1.79
C PRO A 62 -1.53 18.32 0.71
N ALA A 63 -1.26 19.02 -0.40
CA ALA A 63 -0.40 18.53 -1.46
C ALA A 63 1.06 18.37 -1.01
N THR A 64 1.57 19.33 -0.23
CA THR A 64 2.92 19.27 0.35
C THR A 64 3.05 18.11 1.31
N LEU A 65 2.08 17.94 2.22
CA LEU A 65 2.05 16.84 3.19
C LEU A 65 1.99 15.47 2.51
N ALA A 66 1.18 15.34 1.46
CA ALA A 66 1.11 14.11 0.67
C ALA A 66 2.46 13.78 0.01
N ASN A 67 3.11 14.78 -0.60
CA ASN A 67 4.42 14.59 -1.23
C ASN A 67 5.50 14.16 -0.23
N GLU A 68 5.57 14.80 0.94
CA GLU A 68 6.51 14.43 1.99
C GLU A 68 6.24 13.03 2.55
N ALA A 69 4.97 12.70 2.78
CA ALA A 69 4.56 11.39 3.27
C ALA A 69 4.93 10.26 2.30
N TYR A 70 4.65 10.42 1.01
CA TYR A 70 5.06 9.45 0.00
C TYR A 70 6.58 9.43 -0.21
N GLY A 71 7.26 10.57 -0.09
CA GLY A 71 8.72 10.63 -0.11
C GLY A 71 9.35 9.80 1.01
N MET A 72 8.80 9.87 2.21
CA MET A 72 9.21 9.02 3.34
C MET A 72 8.95 7.54 3.05
N ALA A 73 7.76 7.20 2.51
CA ALA A 73 7.43 5.83 2.14
C ALA A 73 8.41 5.25 1.11
N ASP A 74 8.74 6.02 0.08
CA ASP A 74 9.68 5.61 -0.97
C ASP A 74 11.10 5.42 -0.41
N ALA A 75 11.53 6.30 0.52
CA ALA A 75 12.80 6.16 1.21
C ALA A 75 12.87 4.88 2.06
N MET A 76 11.80 4.54 2.78
CA MET A 76 11.72 3.30 3.58
C MET A 76 11.76 2.05 2.70
N LEU A 77 11.06 2.05 1.56
CA LEU A 77 11.10 0.93 0.62
C LEU A 77 12.50 0.76 0.01
N LYS A 78 13.15 1.85 -0.36
CA LYS A 78 14.54 1.82 -0.86
C LYS A 78 15.51 1.30 0.19
N ALA A 79 15.36 1.72 1.45
CA ALA A 79 16.21 1.25 2.55
C ALA A 79 16.07 -0.26 2.83
N ARG A 80 14.90 -0.84 2.53
CA ARG A 80 14.67 -2.29 2.63
C ARG A 80 15.35 -3.10 1.52
N GLU A 81 15.56 -2.50 0.36
CA GLU A 81 16.20 -3.16 -0.80
C GLU A 81 17.74 -3.11 -0.74
N ALA A 82 18.31 -2.33 0.19
CA ALA A 82 19.76 -2.22 0.43
C ALA A 82 20.24 -3.28 1.42
#